data_AF-A0A3R7VPB7-F1
#
_entry.id   AF-A0A3R7VPB7-F1
#
_cell.length_a   1.000
_cell.length_b   1.000
_cell.length_c   1.000
_cell.angle_alpha   90.00
_cell.angle_beta   90.00
_cell.angle_gamma   90.00
#
_symmetry.space_group_name_H-M   'P 1'
#
loop_
_entity.id
_entity.type
_entity.pdbx_description
1 polymer ?
#
loop_
_entity_poly.entity_id
_entity_poly.type
_entity_poly.pdbx_seq_one_letter_code
_entity_poly.pdbx_strand_id
1 'polypeptide(L)'
;MKKINFINKVFLAGMVGILFAACEEGDKVIDQIVEAETRGSILRTIEITENTIEYDVPTSTLLSGGFGATVEVQDQENGNLLQSLDVYLGYSDNTSDKGTSTIGDTEILVQSYSLSDGTIGPNGLPRFTYTATADEMQSALGLTGDDMFGGDAFTIRFEIVRTDGAVYSAADNSGTLTGSYFNSPFEYTAVMVCGPKPTQAGTWTVDMQDAFGDGWQPTSADGGGPGIIITLSDGTVYEIGLCSDYDDFGFGCTPGASEGSTTFDVPAGQTAAATIDFQGDFWDEMSFQIYTPAGNLVADVGPGTDAGLIEIDYCAD
;
A
#
# COMPACT_ATOMS: atom_id res chain seq x y z
N MET A 1 -21.95 28.59 82.36
CA MET A 1 -21.45 27.58 81.42
C MET A 1 -22.33 27.57 80.17
N LYS A 2 -21.67 27.76 79.02
CA LYS A 2 -22.02 27.47 77.61
C LYS A 2 -23.49 27.54 77.16
N LYS A 3 -23.89 28.71 76.66
CA LYS A 3 -24.87 28.88 75.58
C LYS A 3 -24.21 28.57 74.23
N ILE A 4 -24.10 27.30 73.87
CA ILE A 4 -23.76 26.85 72.52
C ILE A 4 -24.56 25.57 72.33
N ASN A 5 -25.48 25.51 71.34
CA ASN A 5 -25.99 24.28 70.69
C ASN A 5 -27.37 24.44 69.99
N PHE A 6 -27.77 25.63 69.54
CA PHE A 6 -28.96 25.74 68.65
C PHE A 6 -28.64 26.18 67.22
N ILE A 7 -27.56 26.95 67.02
CA ILE A 7 -27.16 27.45 65.68
C ILE A 7 -26.54 26.34 64.81
N ASN A 8 -25.83 25.37 65.40
CA ASN A 8 -25.15 24.31 64.62
C ASN A 8 -26.10 23.23 64.05
N LYS A 9 -27.34 23.11 64.55
CA LYS A 9 -28.30 22.11 64.05
C LYS A 9 -29.14 22.61 62.87
N VAL A 10 -29.38 23.93 62.80
CA VAL A 10 -30.12 24.55 61.68
C VAL A 10 -29.23 24.70 60.45
N PHE A 11 -27.93 24.94 60.64
CA PHE A 11 -26.97 25.03 59.54
C PHE A 11 -26.72 23.67 58.84
N LEU A 12 -26.76 22.56 59.59
CA LEU A 12 -26.56 21.22 59.05
C LEU A 12 -27.80 20.71 58.29
N ALA A 13 -29.01 21.10 58.72
CA ALA A 13 -30.25 20.75 58.01
C ALA A 13 -30.43 21.56 56.71
N GLY A 14 -29.96 22.81 56.65
CA GLY A 14 -29.96 23.62 55.42
C GLY A 14 -28.98 23.11 54.35
N MET A 15 -27.85 22.54 54.77
CA MET A 15 -26.82 22.03 53.86
C MET A 15 -27.18 20.66 53.23
N VAL A 16 -28.07 19.88 53.85
CA VAL A 16 -28.62 18.63 53.28
C VAL A 16 -29.78 18.90 52.31
N GLY A 17 -30.55 19.98 52.51
CA GLY A 17 -31.60 20.38 51.56
C GLY A 17 -31.08 20.86 50.20
N ILE A 18 -29.88 21.44 50.16
CA ILE A 18 -29.22 21.90 48.92
C ILE A 18 -28.66 20.72 48.10
N LEU A 19 -28.39 19.56 48.73
CA LEU A 19 -27.93 18.36 48.03
C LEU A 19 -29.04 17.62 47.26
N PHE A 20 -30.32 17.88 47.56
CA PHE A 20 -31.45 17.34 46.78
C PHE A 20 -31.97 18.30 45.71
N ALA A 21 -31.66 19.59 45.79
CA ALA A 21 -31.99 20.58 44.75
C ALA A 21 -30.92 20.70 43.64
N ALA A 22 -29.73 20.13 43.84
CA ALA A 22 -28.71 20.01 42.79
C ALA A 22 -28.93 18.80 41.87
N CYS A 23 -30.01 18.04 42.08
CA CYS A 23 -30.49 16.97 41.20
C CYS A 23 -31.78 17.41 40.46
N GLU A 24 -31.97 18.71 40.25
CA GLU A 24 -32.82 19.17 39.17
C GLU A 24 -32.06 18.80 37.89
N GLU A 25 -32.67 17.96 37.04
CA GLU A 25 -32.27 17.71 35.65
C GLU A 25 -32.34 19.06 34.91
N GLY A 26 -31.35 19.89 35.16
CA GLY A 26 -31.15 21.13 34.44
C GLY A 26 -30.67 20.73 33.07
N ASP A 27 -31.57 20.81 32.10
CA ASP A 27 -31.35 20.76 30.65
C ASP A 27 -30.17 21.69 30.31
N LYS A 28 -28.93 21.18 30.42
CA LYS A 28 -27.75 22.00 30.19
C LYS A 28 -27.64 22.16 28.69
N VAL A 29 -27.23 23.35 28.27
CA VAL A 29 -26.85 23.61 26.87
C VAL A 29 -25.84 22.57 26.37
N ILE A 30 -25.01 22.00 27.25
CA ILE A 30 -24.11 20.88 26.93
C ILE A 30 -24.86 19.57 26.64
N ASP A 31 -25.92 19.25 27.37
CA ASP A 31 -26.73 18.05 27.12
C ASP A 31 -27.49 18.22 25.79
N GLN A 32 -28.02 19.42 25.51
CA GLN A 32 -28.57 19.78 24.20
C GLN A 32 -27.51 19.75 23.08
N ILE A 33 -26.26 20.13 23.35
CA ILE A 33 -25.17 20.05 22.36
C ILE A 33 -24.81 18.58 22.09
N VAL A 34 -24.72 17.72 23.11
CA VAL A 34 -24.41 16.30 22.95
C VAL A 34 -25.57 15.55 22.26
N GLU A 35 -26.81 15.94 22.52
CA GLU A 35 -28.00 15.38 21.87
C GLU A 35 -28.23 15.96 20.45
N ALA A 36 -27.74 17.18 20.18
CA ALA A 36 -27.72 17.80 18.86
C ALA A 36 -26.48 17.43 18.02
N GLU A 37 -25.45 16.82 18.61
CA GLU A 37 -24.31 16.30 17.87
C GLU A 37 -24.74 15.07 17.09
N THR A 38 -24.82 15.23 15.76
CA THR A 38 -25.07 14.11 14.85
C THR A 38 -23.86 13.18 14.90
N ARG A 39 -23.93 12.10 15.68
CA ARG A 39 -22.90 11.07 15.69
C ARG A 39 -22.97 10.32 14.36
N GLY A 40 -21.93 10.48 13.55
CA GLY A 40 -21.80 9.82 12.25
C GLY A 40 -21.65 8.31 12.38
N SER A 41 -21.53 7.64 11.23
CA SER A 41 -21.18 6.22 11.16
C SER A 41 -19.73 6.05 10.75
N ILE A 42 -19.07 5.05 11.30
CA ILE A 42 -17.66 4.73 11.04
C ILE A 42 -17.58 3.30 10.52
N LEU A 43 -16.65 3.04 9.60
CA LEU A 43 -16.39 1.73 9.02
C LEU A 43 -15.00 1.24 9.42
N ARG A 44 -14.88 0.52 10.52
CA ARG A 44 -13.56 0.06 10.96
C ARG A 44 -13.08 -1.13 10.14
N THR A 45 -11.87 -1.04 9.57
CA THR A 45 -11.17 -2.21 9.01
C THR A 45 -10.83 -3.19 10.13
N ILE A 46 -11.33 -4.42 10.04
CA ILE A 46 -10.95 -5.50 10.96
C ILE A 46 -9.72 -6.23 10.42
N GLU A 47 -9.73 -6.56 9.14
CA GLU A 47 -8.67 -7.31 8.49
C GLU A 47 -8.74 -7.09 6.98
N ILE A 48 -7.57 -7.05 6.34
CA ILE A 48 -7.40 -7.19 4.89
C ILE A 48 -6.78 -8.57 4.69
N THR A 49 -7.52 -9.47 4.04
CA THR A 49 -7.08 -10.85 3.78
C THR A 49 -6.34 -10.98 2.46
N GLU A 50 -6.61 -10.08 1.51
CA GLU A 50 -5.96 -10.03 0.20
C GLU A 50 -6.10 -8.62 -0.40
N ASN A 51 -5.05 -8.12 -1.04
CA ASN A 51 -5.05 -6.82 -1.75
C ASN A 51 -3.96 -6.75 -2.82
N THR A 52 -3.60 -7.91 -3.37
CA THR A 52 -2.53 -8.05 -4.35
C THR A 52 -3.01 -8.95 -5.48
N ILE A 53 -2.69 -8.56 -6.70
CA ILE A 53 -3.05 -9.27 -7.93
C ILE A 53 -1.78 -9.55 -8.70
N GLU A 54 -1.54 -10.80 -9.06
CA GLU A 54 -0.40 -11.18 -9.89
C GLU A 54 -0.73 -10.85 -11.36
N TYR A 55 0.14 -10.08 -12.01
CA TYR A 55 0.00 -9.67 -13.41
C TYR A 55 1.18 -10.15 -14.26
N ASP A 56 0.88 -10.64 -15.46
CA ASP A 56 1.87 -11.07 -16.44
C ASP A 56 1.99 -10.03 -17.56
N VAL A 57 3.10 -9.29 -17.56
CA VAL A 57 3.37 -8.22 -18.53
C VAL A 57 3.41 -8.72 -19.98
N PRO A 58 4.10 -9.83 -20.33
CA PRO A 58 4.23 -10.28 -21.71
C PRO A 58 2.91 -10.71 -22.37
N THR A 59 1.94 -11.20 -21.60
CA THR A 59 0.62 -11.61 -22.09
C THR A 59 -0.47 -10.58 -21.80
N SER A 60 -0.18 -9.58 -20.97
CA SER A 60 -1.12 -8.57 -20.47
C SER A 60 -2.34 -9.21 -19.78
N THR A 61 -2.10 -10.18 -18.89
CA THR A 61 -3.16 -10.93 -18.19
C THR A 61 -3.01 -10.95 -16.68
N LEU A 62 -4.14 -10.96 -15.97
CA LEU A 62 -4.20 -11.27 -14.53
C LEU A 62 -4.02 -12.79 -14.35
N LEU A 63 -3.18 -13.18 -13.40
CA LEU A 63 -2.85 -14.58 -13.11
C LEU A 63 -3.62 -15.10 -11.89
N SER A 64 -3.62 -14.33 -10.81
CA SER A 64 -4.20 -14.72 -9.52
C SER A 64 -4.41 -13.52 -8.59
N GLY A 65 -4.96 -13.78 -7.40
CA GLY A 65 -5.18 -12.77 -6.36
C GLY A 65 -6.50 -12.01 -6.51
N GLY A 66 -6.58 -10.86 -5.85
CA GLY A 66 -7.81 -10.07 -5.80
C GLY A 66 -7.85 -9.12 -4.60
N PHE A 67 -9.05 -8.97 -4.06
CA PHE A 67 -9.30 -8.18 -2.86
C PHE A 67 -10.15 -8.96 -1.86
N GLY A 68 -9.81 -8.86 -0.59
CA GLY A 68 -10.60 -9.38 0.52
C GLY A 68 -10.42 -8.55 1.77
N ALA A 69 -11.53 -8.11 2.37
CA ALA A 69 -11.50 -7.39 3.63
C ALA A 69 -12.74 -7.69 4.49
N THR A 70 -12.53 -7.65 5.81
CA THR A 70 -13.60 -7.62 6.80
C THR A 70 -13.67 -6.25 7.43
N VAL A 71 -14.86 -5.65 7.42
CA VAL A 71 -15.15 -4.32 7.96
C VAL A 71 -16.25 -4.38 9.01
N GLU A 72 -16.23 -3.50 10.00
CA GLU A 72 -17.22 -3.42 11.08
C GLU A 72 -17.85 -2.03 11.12
N VAL A 73 -19.18 -1.98 11.02
CA VAL A 73 -19.93 -0.72 11.07
C VAL A 73 -20.21 -0.35 12.52
N GLN A 74 -19.94 0.91 12.86
CA GLN A 74 -20.25 1.47 14.16
C GLN A 74 -21.01 2.79 14.01
N ASP A 75 -22.13 2.91 14.73
CA ASP A 75 -22.90 4.13 14.87
C ASP A 75 -23.40 4.26 16.33
N GLN A 76 -24.23 5.27 16.61
CA GLN A 76 -24.77 5.52 17.95
C GLN A 76 -25.73 4.44 18.47
N GLU A 77 -26.28 3.61 17.59
CA GLU A 77 -27.17 2.48 17.91
C GLU A 77 -26.47 1.13 17.71
N ASN A 78 -25.13 1.10 17.77
CA ASN A 78 -24.31 -0.10 17.60
C ASN A 78 -24.44 -0.76 16.22
N GLY A 79 -24.52 0.05 15.16
CA GLY A 79 -24.61 -0.40 13.77
C GLY A 79 -26.04 -0.65 13.29
N ASN A 80 -27.04 -0.46 14.15
CA ASN A 80 -28.45 -0.71 13.81
C ASN A 80 -29.06 0.36 12.90
N LEU A 81 -28.37 1.48 12.67
CA LEU A 81 -28.83 2.51 11.72
C LEU A 81 -28.44 2.18 10.27
N LEU A 82 -27.71 1.10 10.03
CA LEU A 82 -27.32 0.67 8.68
C LEU A 82 -28.54 0.23 7.86
N GLN A 83 -28.79 0.94 6.76
CA GLN A 83 -29.72 0.51 5.72
C GLN A 83 -29.01 -0.38 4.70
N SER A 84 -27.89 0.09 4.14
CA SER A 84 -27.02 -0.71 3.30
C SER A 84 -25.54 -0.36 3.47
N LEU A 85 -24.68 -1.35 3.29
CA LEU A 85 -23.26 -1.17 3.04
C LEU A 85 -23.00 -1.48 1.57
N ASP A 86 -22.81 -0.43 0.79
CA ASP A 86 -22.62 -0.51 -0.66
C ASP A 86 -21.13 -0.59 -0.97
N VAL A 87 -20.77 -1.42 -1.95
CA VAL A 87 -19.39 -1.63 -2.41
C VAL A 87 -19.29 -1.22 -3.87
N TYR A 88 -18.45 -0.24 -4.12
CA TYR A 88 -18.11 0.26 -5.44
C TYR A 88 -16.73 -0.25 -5.85
N LEU A 89 -16.60 -0.58 -7.12
CA LEU A 89 -15.36 -1.03 -7.74
C LEU A 89 -14.96 -0.02 -8.83
N GLY A 90 -13.70 0.38 -8.83
CA GLY A 90 -13.10 1.22 -9.86
C GLY A 90 -11.73 0.71 -10.30
N TYR A 91 -11.11 1.44 -11.22
CA TYR A 91 -9.77 1.17 -11.75
C TYR A 91 -8.92 2.44 -11.67
N SER A 92 -7.67 2.28 -11.23
CA SER A 92 -6.65 3.32 -11.19
C SER A 92 -5.49 2.89 -12.07
N ASP A 93 -5.38 3.56 -13.21
CA ASP A 93 -4.20 3.51 -14.06
C ASP A 93 -3.10 4.39 -13.42
N ASN A 94 -2.10 3.72 -12.86
CA ASN A 94 -0.98 4.35 -12.15
C ASN A 94 0.27 4.43 -13.03
N THR A 95 0.19 3.94 -14.26
CA THR A 95 1.32 3.96 -15.18
C THR A 95 1.31 5.23 -16.03
N SER A 96 2.45 5.56 -16.62
CA SER A 96 2.54 6.66 -17.57
C SER A 96 1.89 6.32 -18.92
N ASP A 97 1.74 5.04 -19.23
CA ASP A 97 1.13 4.55 -20.46
C ASP A 97 -0.32 4.15 -20.21
N LYS A 98 -1.25 5.04 -20.57
CA LYS A 98 -2.67 4.80 -20.36
C LYS A 98 -3.29 3.79 -21.34
N GLY A 99 -2.52 3.34 -22.34
CA GLY A 99 -3.04 2.53 -23.44
C GLY A 99 -4.30 3.12 -24.07
N THR A 100 -5.33 2.27 -24.25
CA THR A 100 -6.68 2.68 -24.67
C THR A 100 -7.63 2.89 -23.50
N SER A 101 -7.16 2.76 -22.26
CA SER A 101 -8.04 2.79 -21.09
C SER A 101 -8.78 4.11 -21.03
N THR A 102 -10.10 4.01 -21.07
CA THR A 102 -11.02 5.13 -20.81
C THR A 102 -11.62 5.05 -19.42
N ILE A 103 -11.27 4.00 -18.66
CA ILE A 103 -11.73 3.75 -17.31
C ILE A 103 -10.82 4.52 -16.36
N GLY A 104 -11.03 5.83 -16.31
CA GLY A 104 -10.51 6.73 -15.27
C GLY A 104 -11.64 7.21 -14.37
N ASP A 105 -11.36 7.32 -13.06
CA ASP A 105 -12.19 7.86 -11.96
C ASP A 105 -13.67 7.43 -11.91
N THR A 106 -14.08 6.43 -12.69
CA THR A 106 -15.46 5.94 -12.74
C THR A 106 -15.53 4.60 -12.03
N GLU A 107 -16.41 4.52 -11.04
CA GLU A 107 -16.68 3.31 -10.29
C GLU A 107 -18.08 2.78 -10.58
N ILE A 108 -18.29 1.49 -10.32
CA ILE A 108 -19.58 0.81 -10.47
C ILE A 108 -19.97 0.17 -9.14
N LEU A 109 -21.26 0.20 -8.80
CA LEU A 109 -21.78 -0.55 -7.66
C LEU A 109 -21.77 -2.06 -7.98
N VAL A 110 -21.00 -2.84 -7.23
CA VAL A 110 -20.86 -4.29 -7.44
C VAL A 110 -21.56 -5.12 -6.39
N GLN A 111 -21.76 -4.59 -5.18
CA GLN A 111 -22.40 -5.30 -4.08
C GLN A 111 -23.13 -4.32 -3.15
N SER A 112 -24.24 -4.75 -2.56
CA SER A 112 -24.95 -4.01 -1.51
C SER A 112 -25.38 -5.00 -0.43
N TYR A 113 -24.92 -4.77 0.80
CA TYR A 113 -25.27 -5.59 1.96
C TYR A 113 -26.32 -4.90 2.81
N SER A 114 -27.37 -5.63 3.17
CA SER A 114 -28.27 -5.26 4.25
C SER A 114 -27.68 -5.62 5.60
N LEU A 115 -28.23 -5.07 6.69
CA LEU A 115 -27.82 -5.45 8.05
C LEU A 115 -27.91 -6.98 8.31
N SER A 116 -28.86 -7.67 7.68
CA SER A 116 -29.03 -9.13 7.81
C SER A 116 -27.95 -9.97 7.11
N ASP A 117 -27.18 -9.38 6.20
CA ASP A 117 -26.06 -10.05 5.54
C ASP A 117 -24.79 -10.07 6.41
N GLY A 118 -24.76 -9.22 7.44
CA GLY A 118 -23.64 -9.11 8.37
C GLY A 118 -23.65 -10.16 9.47
N THR A 119 -22.49 -10.35 10.10
CA THR A 119 -22.34 -11.15 11.32
C THR A 119 -22.00 -10.27 12.51
N ILE A 120 -22.39 -10.64 13.73
CA ILE A 120 -22.07 -9.82 14.91
C ILE A 120 -20.66 -10.15 15.40
N GLY A 121 -19.79 -9.15 15.41
CA GLY A 121 -18.43 -9.25 15.93
C GLY A 121 -18.34 -9.30 17.46
N PRO A 122 -17.14 -9.51 18.02
CA PRO A 122 -16.91 -9.60 19.47
C PRO A 122 -17.34 -8.37 20.28
N ASN A 123 -17.43 -7.20 19.63
CA ASN A 123 -17.86 -5.94 20.26
C ASN A 123 -19.38 -5.72 20.18
N GLY A 124 -20.15 -6.68 19.65
CA GLY A 124 -21.59 -6.54 19.46
C GLY A 124 -21.99 -5.68 18.25
N LEU A 125 -21.04 -5.42 17.33
CA LEU A 125 -21.23 -4.59 16.14
C LEU A 125 -21.28 -5.45 14.86
N PRO A 126 -22.03 -5.05 13.83
CA PRO A 126 -22.15 -5.79 12.59
C PRO A 126 -20.85 -5.74 11.75
N ARG A 127 -20.43 -6.91 11.28
CA ARG A 127 -19.28 -7.14 10.41
C ARG A 127 -19.72 -7.65 9.05
N PHE A 128 -19.03 -7.17 8.02
CA PHE A 128 -19.23 -7.57 6.63
C PHE A 128 -17.89 -8.00 6.05
N THR A 129 -17.93 -9.05 5.25
CA THR A 129 -16.75 -9.53 4.51
C THR A 129 -17.06 -9.41 3.03
N TYR A 130 -16.23 -8.66 2.32
CA TYR A 130 -16.26 -8.57 0.86
C TYR A 130 -15.01 -9.22 0.30
N THR A 131 -15.18 -10.03 -0.74
CA THR A 131 -14.12 -10.67 -1.48
C THR A 131 -14.44 -10.62 -2.96
N ALA A 132 -13.45 -10.32 -3.79
CA ALA A 132 -13.56 -10.40 -5.23
C ALA A 132 -12.22 -10.86 -5.82
N THR A 133 -12.26 -11.80 -6.76
CA THR A 133 -11.06 -12.22 -7.50
C THR A 133 -10.65 -11.16 -8.53
N ALA A 134 -9.40 -11.20 -8.97
CA ALA A 134 -8.90 -10.39 -10.08
C ALA A 134 -9.82 -10.49 -11.32
N ASP A 135 -10.23 -11.72 -11.70
CA ASP A 135 -11.11 -11.97 -12.85
C ASP A 135 -12.51 -11.38 -12.68
N GLU A 136 -13.08 -11.44 -11.47
CA GLU A 136 -14.39 -10.86 -11.16
C GLU A 136 -14.35 -9.34 -11.29
N MET A 137 -13.30 -8.71 -10.76
CA MET A 137 -13.12 -7.26 -10.83
C MET A 137 -12.87 -6.79 -12.27
N GLN A 138 -12.00 -7.48 -13.02
CA GLN A 138 -11.76 -7.20 -14.44
C GLN A 138 -13.06 -7.29 -15.25
N SER A 139 -13.83 -8.37 -15.05
CA SER A 139 -15.08 -8.61 -15.76
C SER A 139 -16.14 -7.58 -15.42
N ALA A 140 -16.23 -7.16 -14.16
CA ALA A 140 -17.20 -6.16 -13.71
C ALA A 140 -16.96 -4.80 -14.38
N LEU A 141 -15.70 -4.37 -14.49
CA LEU A 141 -15.32 -3.12 -15.15
C LEU A 141 -15.27 -3.22 -16.68
N GLY A 142 -15.32 -4.43 -17.23
CA GLY A 142 -15.23 -4.64 -18.68
C GLY A 142 -13.84 -4.31 -19.23
N LEU A 143 -12.80 -4.45 -18.41
CA LEU A 143 -11.41 -4.21 -18.78
C LEU A 143 -10.89 -5.31 -19.69
N THR A 144 -10.13 -4.92 -20.71
CA THR A 144 -9.37 -5.84 -21.56
C THR A 144 -7.88 -5.80 -21.20
N GLY A 145 -7.10 -6.77 -21.68
CA GLY A 145 -5.65 -6.80 -21.41
C GLY A 145 -4.91 -5.55 -21.88
N ASP A 146 -5.38 -4.93 -22.98
CA ASP A 146 -4.82 -3.69 -23.53
C ASP A 146 -5.11 -2.44 -22.66
N ASP A 147 -6.00 -2.56 -21.67
CA ASP A 147 -6.35 -1.49 -20.73
C ASP A 147 -5.63 -1.60 -19.39
N MET A 148 -4.81 -2.66 -19.18
CA MET A 148 -4.18 -2.94 -17.90
C MET A 148 -2.67 -3.11 -18.00
N PHE A 149 -1.95 -2.50 -17.06
CA PHE A 149 -0.49 -2.50 -16.99
C PHE A 149 0.01 -2.89 -15.60
N GLY A 150 1.26 -3.36 -15.54
CA GLY A 150 1.90 -3.65 -14.26
C GLY A 150 2.03 -2.38 -13.41
N GLY A 151 1.64 -2.44 -12.13
CA GLY A 151 1.60 -1.27 -11.24
C GLY A 151 0.22 -0.57 -11.18
N ASP A 152 -0.71 -0.91 -12.08
CA ASP A 152 -2.09 -0.45 -11.97
C ASP A 152 -2.80 -1.08 -10.77
N ALA A 153 -4.02 -0.61 -10.51
CA ALA A 153 -4.77 -1.01 -9.33
C ALA A 153 -6.28 -1.02 -9.54
N PHE A 154 -6.94 -1.95 -8.86
CA PHE A 154 -8.39 -1.87 -8.63
C PHE A 154 -8.67 -1.09 -7.34
N THR A 155 -9.67 -0.21 -7.37
CA THR A 155 -10.12 0.53 -6.19
C THR A 155 -11.42 -0.05 -5.68
N ILE A 156 -11.52 -0.25 -4.36
CA ILE A 156 -12.69 -0.79 -3.69
C ILE A 156 -13.15 0.22 -2.66
N ARG A 157 -14.31 0.85 -2.90
CA ARG A 157 -14.88 1.86 -2.01
C ARG A 157 -16.16 1.36 -1.37
N PHE A 158 -16.21 1.43 -0.05
CA PHE A 158 -17.38 1.16 0.76
C PHE A 158 -18.15 2.46 1.02
N GLU A 159 -19.47 2.34 1.12
CA GLU A 159 -20.38 3.43 1.43
C GLU A 159 -21.45 2.94 2.40
N ILE A 160 -21.55 3.62 3.54
CA ILE A 160 -22.62 3.36 4.52
C ILE A 160 -23.82 4.22 4.13
N VAL A 161 -24.94 3.60 3.83
CA VAL A 161 -26.26 4.24 3.73
C VAL A 161 -27.03 3.93 5.01
N ARG A 162 -27.52 4.95 5.70
CA ARG A 162 -28.32 4.81 6.92
C ARG A 162 -29.81 4.86 6.66
N THR A 163 -30.59 4.32 7.59
CA THR A 163 -32.06 4.33 7.56
C THR A 163 -32.68 5.73 7.63
N ASP A 164 -31.92 6.73 8.08
CA ASP A 164 -32.31 8.15 8.08
C ASP A 164 -31.92 8.89 6.79
N GLY A 165 -31.31 8.19 5.83
CA GLY A 165 -30.87 8.72 4.54
C GLY A 165 -29.49 9.35 4.52
N ALA A 166 -28.77 9.39 5.65
CA ALA A 166 -27.39 9.86 5.67
C ALA A 166 -26.45 8.84 4.99
N VAL A 167 -25.44 9.35 4.28
CA VAL A 167 -24.45 8.56 3.54
C VAL A 167 -23.06 8.93 4.03
N TYR A 168 -22.20 7.93 4.24
CA TYR A 168 -20.81 8.10 4.66
C TYR A 168 -19.87 7.26 3.78
N SER A 169 -18.85 7.90 3.24
CA SER A 169 -17.85 7.30 2.34
C SER A 169 -16.45 7.91 2.56
N ALA A 170 -15.50 7.62 1.67
CA ALA A 170 -14.11 8.06 1.72
C ALA A 170 -13.95 9.58 1.88
N ALA A 171 -14.82 10.38 1.23
CA ALA A 171 -14.80 11.84 1.34
C ALA A 171 -15.24 12.37 2.71
N ASP A 172 -15.97 11.58 3.50
CA ASP A 172 -16.46 11.95 4.82
C ASP A 172 -15.45 11.64 5.95
N ASN A 173 -14.26 11.17 5.56
CA ASN A 173 -13.19 10.83 6.49
C ASN A 173 -12.52 12.10 7.04
N SER A 174 -12.93 12.53 8.24
CA SER A 174 -12.20 13.58 8.96
C SER A 174 -10.87 13.03 9.52
N GLY A 175 -9.78 13.80 9.49
CA GLY A 175 -8.41 13.31 9.81
C GLY A 175 -8.17 12.69 11.20
N THR A 176 -9.17 12.61 12.08
CA THR A 176 -9.15 11.81 13.33
C THR A 176 -9.58 10.34 13.12
N LEU A 177 -10.21 10.01 11.99
CA LEU A 177 -10.74 8.69 11.64
C LEU A 177 -9.77 7.85 10.78
N THR A 178 -8.65 8.44 10.34
CA THR A 178 -7.51 7.75 9.72
C THR A 178 -6.43 7.31 10.73
N GLY A 179 -6.58 7.67 12.01
CA GLY A 179 -5.69 7.21 13.08
C GLY A 179 -5.89 5.72 13.44
N SER A 180 -4.86 5.11 14.05
CA SER A 180 -4.75 3.67 14.39
C SER A 180 -5.97 3.03 15.08
N TYR A 181 -6.86 3.80 15.70
CA TYR A 181 -8.04 3.27 16.39
C TYR A 181 -9.26 3.06 15.46
N PHE A 182 -9.46 3.94 14.47
CA PHE A 182 -10.65 3.90 13.61
C PHE A 182 -10.39 3.20 12.27
N ASN A 183 -9.17 3.29 11.72
CA ASN A 183 -8.73 2.59 10.50
C ASN A 183 -9.85 2.46 9.46
N SER A 184 -10.52 3.57 9.15
CA SER A 184 -11.77 3.61 8.36
C SER A 184 -11.53 4.36 7.06
N PRO A 185 -10.66 3.88 6.16
CA PRO A 185 -10.36 4.60 4.93
C PRO A 185 -11.57 4.70 4.00
N PHE A 186 -12.59 3.83 4.19
CA PHE A 186 -13.70 3.57 3.26
C PHE A 186 -13.25 3.13 1.87
N GLU A 187 -12.03 3.40 1.45
CA GLU A 187 -11.44 3.02 0.17
C GLU A 187 -10.18 2.18 0.37
N TYR A 188 -10.04 1.18 -0.48
CA TYR A 188 -8.90 0.26 -0.51
C TYR A 188 -8.42 0.08 -1.93
N THR A 189 -7.22 -0.47 -2.06
CA THR A 189 -6.58 -0.71 -3.34
C THR A 189 -6.08 -2.14 -3.40
N ALA A 190 -6.38 -2.84 -4.49
CA ALA A 190 -5.73 -4.09 -4.86
C ALA A 190 -4.75 -3.81 -6.00
N VAL A 191 -3.46 -3.91 -5.70
CA VAL A 191 -2.38 -3.50 -6.62
C VAL A 191 -1.97 -4.67 -7.50
N MET A 192 -1.78 -4.41 -8.79
CA MET A 192 -1.24 -5.34 -9.76
C MET A 192 0.28 -5.36 -9.62
N VAL A 193 0.81 -6.47 -9.12
CA VAL A 193 2.24 -6.70 -8.95
C VAL A 193 2.74 -7.68 -10.00
N CYS A 194 3.96 -7.47 -10.45
CA CYS A 194 4.60 -8.34 -11.42
C CYS A 194 5.61 -9.21 -10.67
N GLY A 195 5.36 -10.52 -10.67
CA GLY A 195 6.24 -11.46 -10.00
C GLY A 195 7.52 -11.73 -10.79
N PRO A 196 8.53 -12.37 -10.18
CA PRO A 196 9.71 -12.83 -10.89
C PRO A 196 9.33 -13.73 -12.07
N LYS A 197 9.75 -13.34 -13.27
CA LYS A 197 9.52 -14.06 -14.51
C LYS A 197 10.84 -14.48 -15.16
N PRO A 198 10.84 -15.45 -16.09
CA PRO A 198 12.04 -15.77 -16.86
C PRO A 198 12.59 -14.51 -17.55
N THR A 199 13.87 -14.21 -17.32
CA THR A 199 14.48 -12.97 -17.84
C THR A 199 14.36 -12.89 -19.35
N GLN A 200 13.91 -11.72 -19.83
CA GLN A 200 13.70 -11.48 -21.25
C GLN A 200 15.00 -11.65 -22.04
N ALA A 201 14.91 -12.39 -23.14
CA ALA A 201 16.01 -12.55 -24.07
C ALA A 201 16.30 -11.24 -24.81
N GLY A 202 17.57 -10.93 -25.00
CA GLY A 202 18.02 -9.72 -25.68
C GLY A 202 19.21 -9.08 -25.00
N THR A 203 19.59 -7.90 -25.49
CA THR A 203 20.71 -7.12 -24.96
C THR A 203 20.22 -6.18 -23.88
N TRP A 204 20.66 -6.41 -22.66
CA TRP A 204 20.40 -5.57 -21.50
C TRP A 204 21.54 -4.57 -21.32
N THR A 205 21.25 -3.40 -20.76
CA THR A 205 22.23 -2.33 -20.54
C THR A 205 22.40 -2.05 -19.06
N VAL A 206 23.64 -1.81 -18.63
CA VAL A 206 23.97 -1.34 -17.29
C VAL A 206 24.75 -0.03 -17.42
N ASP A 207 24.16 1.04 -16.90
CA ASP A 207 24.80 2.35 -16.80
C ASP A 207 25.32 2.53 -15.38
N MET A 208 26.60 2.87 -15.24
CA MET A 208 27.31 2.94 -13.96
C MET A 208 27.87 4.34 -13.79
N GLN A 209 27.84 4.84 -12.55
CA GLN A 209 28.45 6.11 -12.16
C GLN A 209 29.24 5.96 -10.87
N ASP A 210 30.19 6.86 -10.71
CA ASP A 210 31.11 6.94 -9.59
C ASP A 210 31.27 8.41 -9.18
N ALA A 211 30.97 8.71 -7.91
CA ALA A 211 30.90 10.08 -7.42
C ALA A 211 32.28 10.73 -7.22
N PHE A 212 33.35 9.98 -7.01
CA PHE A 212 34.70 10.52 -6.81
C PHE A 212 35.53 10.54 -8.09
N GLY A 213 35.09 9.81 -9.10
CA GLY A 213 35.66 9.84 -10.44
C GLY A 213 36.96 9.08 -10.56
N ASP A 214 37.16 8.06 -9.74
CA ASP A 214 38.34 7.21 -9.73
C ASP A 214 38.06 5.71 -9.98
N GLY A 215 36.83 5.42 -10.40
CA GLY A 215 36.32 4.12 -10.77
C GLY A 215 35.98 3.29 -9.55
N TRP A 216 35.14 2.27 -9.76
CA TRP A 216 34.62 1.46 -8.65
C TRP A 216 35.72 0.69 -7.92
N GLN A 217 35.68 0.73 -6.59
CA GLN A 217 36.68 0.10 -5.72
C GLN A 217 36.07 -0.89 -4.70
N PRO A 218 35.17 -1.80 -5.13
CA PRO A 218 34.43 -2.65 -4.19
C PRO A 218 35.34 -3.63 -3.43
N THR A 219 36.56 -3.89 -3.91
CA THR A 219 37.49 -4.86 -3.31
C THR A 219 38.47 -4.23 -2.31
N SER A 220 38.60 -2.90 -2.31
CA SER A 220 39.65 -2.14 -1.61
C SER A 220 39.50 -2.03 -0.07
N ALA A 221 38.34 -2.38 0.51
CA ALA A 221 38.13 -2.53 1.96
C ALA A 221 36.97 -3.49 2.28
N ASP A 222 37.12 -4.33 3.32
CA ASP A 222 36.23 -5.45 3.75
C ASP A 222 35.65 -6.37 2.64
N GLY A 223 36.07 -6.21 1.38
CA GLY A 223 35.97 -7.17 0.29
C GLY A 223 34.55 -7.36 -0.25
N GLY A 224 34.05 -6.40 -1.01
CA GLY A 224 33.03 -6.65 -2.04
C GLY A 224 33.70 -7.30 -3.26
N GLY A 225 33.07 -8.32 -3.84
CA GLY A 225 33.54 -8.98 -5.05
C GLY A 225 33.47 -8.10 -6.32
N PRO A 226 33.13 -8.66 -7.48
CA PRO A 226 33.28 -8.04 -8.81
C PRO A 226 32.39 -6.81 -9.14
N GLY A 227 31.84 -6.09 -8.16
CA GLY A 227 30.87 -5.01 -8.39
C GLY A 227 29.44 -5.56 -8.51
N ILE A 228 29.03 -5.99 -9.71
CA ILE A 228 27.73 -6.63 -9.96
C ILE A 228 27.94 -8.03 -10.52
N ILE A 229 27.27 -9.03 -9.92
CA ILE A 229 27.19 -10.40 -10.46
C ILE A 229 25.78 -10.66 -10.97
N ILE A 230 25.65 -10.97 -12.25
CA ILE A 230 24.38 -11.38 -12.86
C ILE A 230 24.45 -12.87 -13.18
N THR A 231 23.55 -13.66 -12.59
CA THR A 231 23.44 -15.10 -12.86
C THR A 231 22.12 -15.42 -13.54
N LEU A 232 22.19 -15.96 -14.75
CA LEU A 232 21.01 -16.41 -15.51
C LEU A 232 20.58 -17.82 -15.09
N SER A 233 19.34 -18.18 -15.40
CA SER A 233 18.75 -19.48 -15.01
C SER A 233 19.43 -20.69 -15.67
N ASP A 234 20.13 -20.48 -16.80
CA ASP A 234 20.96 -21.49 -17.46
C ASP A 234 22.36 -21.65 -16.86
N GLY A 235 22.71 -20.84 -15.85
CA GLY A 235 24.00 -20.83 -15.16
C GLY A 235 25.04 -19.90 -15.79
N THR A 236 24.70 -19.16 -16.84
CA THR A 236 25.57 -18.09 -17.38
C THR A 236 25.77 -17.00 -16.33
N VAL A 237 27.01 -16.53 -16.18
CA VAL A 237 27.38 -15.48 -15.22
C VAL A 237 28.03 -14.32 -15.95
N TYR A 238 27.60 -13.10 -15.62
CA TYR A 238 28.24 -11.85 -16.01
C TYR A 238 28.77 -11.14 -14.78
N GLU A 239 30.01 -10.66 -14.85
CA GLU A 239 30.64 -9.81 -13.85
C GLU A 239 30.79 -8.43 -14.47
N ILE A 240 30.24 -7.42 -13.81
CA ILE A 240 30.15 -6.06 -14.33
C ILE A 240 30.70 -5.09 -13.27
N GLY A 241 31.61 -4.23 -13.71
CA GLY A 241 32.16 -3.15 -12.89
C GLY A 241 32.73 -2.02 -13.76
N LEU A 242 32.96 -0.88 -13.13
CA LEU A 242 33.63 0.29 -13.72
C LEU A 242 35.13 0.23 -13.39
N CYS A 243 35.99 0.40 -14.38
CA CYS A 243 37.44 0.23 -14.21
C CYS A 243 38.01 1.26 -13.23
N SER A 244 38.84 0.78 -12.30
CA SER A 244 39.61 1.61 -11.37
C SER A 244 41.11 1.37 -11.54
N ASP A 245 41.93 2.39 -11.28
CA ASP A 245 43.38 2.24 -11.15
C ASP A 245 43.78 1.65 -9.77
N TYR A 246 42.84 1.59 -8.82
CA TYR A 246 43.07 1.15 -7.44
C TYR A 246 42.76 -0.33 -7.22
N ASP A 247 41.83 -0.89 -8.00
CA ASP A 247 41.35 -2.26 -7.86
C ASP A 247 41.46 -3.06 -9.17
N ASP A 248 41.94 -4.31 -9.06
CA ASP A 248 41.92 -5.29 -10.15
C ASP A 248 40.76 -6.27 -9.94
N PHE A 249 39.77 -6.12 -10.80
CA PHE A 249 38.53 -6.90 -10.79
C PHE A 249 38.71 -8.37 -11.20
N GLY A 250 39.80 -8.73 -11.87
CA GLY A 250 40.02 -10.10 -12.38
C GLY A 250 39.16 -10.47 -13.60
N PHE A 251 38.31 -9.57 -14.08
CA PHE A 251 37.55 -9.65 -15.33
C PHE A 251 37.66 -8.33 -16.13
N GLY A 252 37.12 -8.31 -17.34
CA GLY A 252 37.11 -7.12 -18.18
C GLY A 252 36.12 -6.07 -17.68
N CYS A 253 36.59 -5.12 -16.87
CA CYS A 253 35.80 -3.97 -16.42
C CYS A 253 35.44 -3.00 -17.56
N THR A 254 34.45 -2.15 -17.32
CA THR A 254 33.99 -1.11 -18.24
C THR A 254 34.89 0.12 -18.13
N PRO A 255 35.50 0.61 -19.23
CA PRO A 255 36.36 1.78 -19.17
C PRO A 255 35.61 3.05 -18.75
N GLY A 256 36.26 3.86 -17.91
CA GLY A 256 35.70 5.10 -17.37
C GLY A 256 35.99 5.17 -15.88
N ALA A 257 36.17 6.38 -15.34
CA ALA A 257 36.47 6.58 -13.92
C ALA A 257 35.31 7.26 -13.17
N SER A 258 34.48 8.07 -13.85
CA SER A 258 33.29 8.71 -13.26
C SER A 258 31.98 8.10 -13.76
N GLU A 259 32.00 7.49 -14.94
CA GLU A 259 30.83 6.88 -15.56
C GLU A 259 31.27 5.86 -16.60
N GLY A 260 30.41 4.87 -16.87
CA GLY A 260 30.60 3.88 -17.91
C GLY A 260 29.28 3.18 -18.22
N SER A 261 29.15 2.67 -19.44
CA SER A 261 27.97 1.92 -19.88
C SER A 261 28.43 0.63 -20.56
N THR A 262 27.77 -0.48 -20.23
CA THR A 262 28.05 -1.79 -20.80
C THR A 262 26.76 -2.57 -21.02
N THR A 263 26.87 -3.69 -21.74
CA THR A 263 25.74 -4.54 -22.06
C THR A 263 26.03 -6.00 -21.79
N PHE A 264 24.99 -6.77 -21.47
CA PHE A 264 25.04 -8.24 -21.43
C PHE A 264 23.90 -8.84 -22.25
N ASP A 265 24.16 -9.99 -22.88
CA ASP A 265 23.18 -10.66 -23.73
C ASP A 265 22.49 -11.80 -22.97
N VAL A 266 21.16 -11.76 -22.86
CA VAL A 266 20.37 -12.87 -22.32
C VAL A 266 19.93 -13.77 -23.47
N PRO A 267 20.35 -15.04 -23.51
CA PRO A 267 19.90 -15.96 -24.55
C PRO A 267 18.45 -16.37 -24.33
N ALA A 268 17.76 -16.72 -25.43
CA ALA A 268 16.41 -17.25 -25.37
C ALA A 268 16.33 -18.56 -24.58
N GLY A 269 15.19 -18.77 -23.90
CA GLY A 269 14.93 -20.02 -23.17
C GLY A 269 15.31 -19.99 -21.69
N GLN A 270 15.50 -18.81 -21.09
CA GLN A 270 15.54 -18.69 -19.64
C GLN A 270 14.26 -19.28 -19.02
N THR A 271 14.39 -19.85 -17.83
CA THR A 271 13.30 -20.53 -17.10
C THR A 271 13.00 -19.90 -15.76
N ALA A 272 13.83 -18.96 -15.31
CA ALA A 272 13.67 -18.20 -14.08
C ALA A 272 14.28 -16.81 -14.25
N ALA A 273 13.94 -15.91 -13.32
CA ALA A 273 14.55 -14.59 -13.26
C ALA A 273 16.06 -14.69 -12.98
N ALA A 274 16.81 -13.77 -13.57
CA ALA A 274 18.21 -13.56 -13.28
C ALA A 274 18.38 -13.11 -11.83
N THR A 275 19.41 -13.62 -11.17
CA THR A 275 19.85 -13.10 -9.89
C THR A 275 20.85 -11.98 -10.14
N ILE A 276 20.59 -10.79 -9.61
CA ILE A 276 21.50 -9.65 -9.69
C ILE A 276 21.99 -9.37 -8.27
N ASP A 277 23.27 -9.61 -8.03
CA ASP A 277 23.90 -9.52 -6.73
C ASP A 277 24.95 -8.39 -6.74
N PHE A 278 24.62 -7.28 -6.09
CA PHE A 278 25.52 -6.16 -5.92
C PHE A 278 26.46 -6.43 -4.76
N GLN A 279 27.75 -6.34 -5.00
CA GLN A 279 28.76 -6.71 -4.02
C GLN A 279 29.09 -5.61 -3.00
N GLY A 280 28.35 -4.50 -3.05
CA GLY A 280 28.37 -3.41 -2.07
C GLY A 280 29.14 -2.19 -2.53
N ASP A 281 28.82 -1.07 -1.87
CA ASP A 281 29.45 0.23 -2.06
C ASP A 281 30.10 0.68 -0.74
N PHE A 282 31.39 0.39 -0.58
CA PHE A 282 32.08 0.68 0.68
C PHE A 282 32.35 2.18 0.87
N TRP A 283 32.50 2.93 -0.22
CA TRP A 283 32.90 4.34 -0.20
C TRP A 283 31.72 5.30 -0.38
N ASP A 284 30.50 4.77 -0.45
CA ASP A 284 29.27 5.51 -0.71
C ASP A 284 29.34 6.33 -2.01
N GLU A 285 29.93 5.78 -3.07
CA GLU A 285 30.21 6.47 -4.33
C GLU A 285 29.62 5.81 -5.58
N MET A 286 29.18 4.56 -5.49
CA MET A 286 28.79 3.73 -6.62
C MET A 286 27.28 3.82 -6.87
N SER A 287 26.87 4.15 -8.08
CA SER A 287 25.46 4.07 -8.49
C SER A 287 25.32 3.43 -9.86
N PHE A 288 24.17 2.80 -10.13
CA PHE A 288 23.91 2.24 -11.44
C PHE A 288 22.42 2.09 -11.75
N GLN A 289 22.14 2.00 -13.04
CA GLN A 289 20.83 1.69 -13.59
C GLN A 289 20.90 0.45 -14.48
N ILE A 290 19.86 -0.37 -14.46
CA ILE A 290 19.72 -1.54 -15.35
C ILE A 290 18.51 -1.35 -16.26
N TYR A 291 18.73 -1.53 -17.55
CA TYR A 291 17.69 -1.38 -18.58
C TYR A 291 17.47 -2.68 -19.35
N THR A 292 16.20 -2.93 -19.67
CA THR A 292 15.77 -4.09 -20.47
C THR A 292 16.14 -3.92 -21.94
N PRO A 293 16.05 -4.97 -22.77
CA PRO A 293 16.20 -4.88 -24.22
C PRO A 293 15.22 -3.90 -24.89
N ALA A 294 14.09 -3.59 -24.25
CA ALA A 294 13.15 -2.57 -24.71
C ALA A 294 13.56 -1.14 -24.32
N GLY A 295 14.55 -0.99 -23.45
CA GLY A 295 15.03 0.30 -22.93
C GLY A 295 14.30 0.78 -21.66
N ASN A 296 13.54 -0.09 -21.01
CA ASN A 296 12.85 0.25 -19.76
C ASN A 296 13.81 0.13 -18.58
N LEU A 297 13.75 1.08 -17.65
CA LEU A 297 14.51 1.05 -16.41
C LEU A 297 13.87 0.06 -15.44
N VAL A 298 14.63 -0.92 -14.94
CA VAL A 298 14.11 -1.92 -13.99
C VAL A 298 14.84 -1.97 -12.65
N ALA A 299 15.99 -1.29 -12.53
CA ALA A 299 16.68 -1.08 -11.27
C ALA A 299 17.42 0.26 -11.31
N ASP A 300 17.34 1.03 -10.22
CA ASP A 300 18.04 2.30 -10.00
C ASP A 300 18.65 2.28 -8.60
N VAL A 301 19.95 2.05 -8.53
CA VAL A 301 20.69 1.84 -7.28
C VAL A 301 21.57 3.05 -7.04
N GLY A 302 21.38 3.69 -5.89
CA GLY A 302 22.12 4.88 -5.49
C GLY A 302 23.37 4.59 -4.65
N PRO A 303 24.20 5.61 -4.39
CA PRO A 303 25.39 5.48 -3.56
C PRO A 303 25.07 5.09 -2.12
N GLY A 304 25.98 4.36 -1.49
CA GLY A 304 25.90 3.83 -0.13
C GLY A 304 24.93 2.66 0.01
N THR A 305 24.62 1.98 -1.10
CA THR A 305 23.81 0.75 -1.07
C THR A 305 24.64 -0.42 -0.53
N ASP A 306 24.11 -1.10 0.49
CA ASP A 306 24.72 -2.30 1.06
C ASP A 306 24.83 -3.43 0.01
N ALA A 307 25.78 -4.34 0.21
CA ALA A 307 25.88 -5.55 -0.61
C ALA A 307 24.62 -6.42 -0.48
N GLY A 308 24.16 -6.99 -1.60
CA GLY A 308 23.08 -7.96 -1.64
C GLY A 308 22.33 -7.99 -2.97
N LEU A 309 21.24 -8.75 -2.96
CA LEU A 309 20.37 -8.91 -4.12
C LEU A 309 19.66 -7.61 -4.47
N ILE A 310 19.73 -7.23 -5.74
CA ILE A 310 19.01 -6.10 -6.30
C ILE A 310 17.63 -6.57 -6.73
N GLU A 311 16.61 -5.89 -6.24
CA GLU A 311 15.22 -6.12 -6.65
C GLU A 311 14.99 -5.52 -8.04
N ILE A 312 14.31 -6.28 -8.90
CA ILE A 312 14.01 -5.89 -10.27
C ILE A 312 12.53 -5.55 -10.36
N ASP A 313 12.23 -4.40 -10.94
CA ASP A 313 10.86 -4.04 -11.29
C ASP A 313 10.41 -4.86 -12.51
N TYR A 314 9.80 -6.01 -12.25
CA TYR A 314 9.27 -6.89 -13.29
C TYR A 314 8.07 -6.30 -14.04
N CYS A 315 7.47 -5.22 -13.54
CA CYS A 315 6.42 -4.49 -14.25
C CYS A 315 6.99 -3.60 -15.34
N ALA A 316 8.24 -3.16 -15.20
CA ALA A 316 8.98 -2.44 -16.22
C ALA A 316 9.78 -3.38 -17.16
N ASP A 317 9.97 -4.66 -16.80
CA ASP A 317 10.71 -5.67 -17.58
C ASP A 317 10.05 -6.04 -18.93
#